data_AF-A0A829X0U0-F1
#
_entry.id   AF-A0A829X0U0-F1
#
_cell.length_a   1.000
_cell.length_b   1.000
_cell.length_c   1.000
_cell.angle_alpha   90.00
_cell.angle_beta   90.00
_cell.angle_gamma   90.00
#
_symmetry.space_group_name_H-M   'P 1'
#
loop_
_entity.id
_entity.type
_entity.pdbx_description
1 polymer ?
#
loop_
_entity_poly.entity_id
_entity_poly.type
_entity_poly.pdbx_seq_one_letter_code
_entity_poly.pdbx_strand_id
1 'polypeptide(L)'
;MTLPLLDDVKLDGFPVEQLYPGWAPLSRAPVADDFSVVVFTEASTSRQACWWLEGQNYRASHVLALDPSLRKRLLTAMDPVFWPLASGVLGSPLPDQTGPSCDSLPEIAVNELAGSWLEGYAPHTLLLPSGHADSGEALPCPNGRKIGANRITALLAAQRGNGPLIVSSPFTALPLLAQITFQTGSLSVSRFQEADMVFYLIWNDAFPALRPSFYYPDAPLLISDDPGGAMIPGLILSWYARHPEHAALIREARPFRAEDFGVGQASGLRPKPADENSPPPPAAPAPSPLPVEQPASAAPPQASRQGLKSRLKSLFGRL
;
A
#
# COMPACT_ATOMS: atom_id res chain seq x y z
N MET A 1 40.92 -12.60 4.79
CA MET A 1 40.28 -11.69 5.76
C MET A 1 39.16 -12.49 6.40
N THR A 2 38.98 -12.44 7.72
CA THR A 2 37.80 -13.07 8.35
C THR A 2 36.54 -12.27 8.03
N LEU A 3 35.40 -12.94 8.00
CA LEU A 3 34.09 -12.33 7.81
C LEU A 3 33.30 -12.54 9.10
N PRO A 4 33.34 -11.63 10.10
CA PRO A 4 32.92 -11.93 11.47
C PRO A 4 31.47 -12.42 11.63
N LEU A 5 30.58 -11.97 10.74
CA LEU A 5 29.18 -12.42 10.70
C LEU A 5 29.00 -13.85 10.17
N LEU A 6 30.04 -14.42 9.56
CA LEU A 6 30.15 -15.79 9.06
C LEU A 6 31.11 -16.66 9.88
N ASP A 7 31.62 -16.17 11.01
CA ASP A 7 32.43 -16.98 11.90
C ASP A 7 31.64 -18.24 12.30
N ASP A 8 32.33 -19.38 12.29
CA ASP A 8 31.82 -20.76 12.42
C ASP A 8 30.79 -21.23 11.36
N VAL A 9 30.34 -20.39 10.43
CA VAL A 9 29.35 -20.78 9.40
C VAL A 9 29.94 -21.79 8.42
N LYS A 10 29.18 -22.85 8.13
CA LYS A 10 29.57 -23.95 7.25
C LYS A 10 28.69 -24.07 6.02
N LEU A 11 29.32 -24.19 4.86
CA LEU A 11 28.70 -24.56 3.59
C LEU A 11 29.19 -25.97 3.23
N ASP A 12 28.26 -26.90 3.03
CA ASP A 12 28.55 -28.33 2.75
C ASP A 12 29.55 -28.99 3.74
N GLY A 13 29.53 -28.52 4.99
CA GLY A 13 30.41 -28.98 6.08
C GLY A 13 31.75 -28.24 6.20
N PHE A 14 32.12 -27.42 5.21
CA PHE A 14 33.37 -26.64 5.19
C PHE A 14 33.15 -25.20 5.68
N PRO A 15 34.12 -24.59 6.40
CA PRO A 15 34.02 -23.19 6.83
C PRO A 15 33.89 -22.23 5.64
N VAL A 16 33.09 -21.18 5.79
CA VAL A 16 32.94 -20.14 4.75
C VAL A 16 34.06 -19.11 4.87
N GLU A 17 35.12 -19.29 4.08
CA GLU A 17 36.30 -18.40 4.08
C GLU A 17 36.14 -17.16 3.16
N GLN A 18 35.27 -17.23 2.15
CA GLN A 18 35.07 -16.17 1.16
C GLN A 18 33.65 -16.20 0.57
N LEU A 19 33.20 -15.04 0.09
CA LEU A 19 31.96 -14.86 -0.66
C LEU A 19 32.25 -14.59 -2.14
N TYR A 20 31.21 -14.61 -2.97
CA TYR A 20 31.28 -14.10 -4.34
C TYR A 20 31.74 -12.62 -4.35
N PRO A 21 32.61 -12.21 -5.31
CA PRO A 21 33.05 -10.82 -5.41
C PRO A 21 31.88 -9.83 -5.45
N GLY A 22 32.01 -8.73 -4.70
CA GLY A 22 30.98 -7.69 -4.61
C GLY A 22 29.95 -7.87 -3.49
N TRP A 23 29.89 -9.05 -2.85
CA TRP A 23 28.99 -9.32 -1.72
C TRP A 23 29.70 -9.22 -0.38
N ALA A 24 29.04 -8.59 0.60
CA ALA A 24 29.48 -8.51 1.98
C ALA A 24 28.35 -8.90 2.94
N PRO A 25 28.63 -9.57 4.08
CA PRO A 25 27.61 -9.81 5.10
C PRO A 25 27.26 -8.48 5.79
N LEU A 26 25.97 -8.21 5.92
CA LEU A 26 25.40 -7.00 6.49
C LEU A 26 24.95 -7.20 7.94
N SER A 27 24.29 -8.31 8.23
CA SER A 27 23.81 -8.65 9.59
C SER A 27 23.63 -10.16 9.75
N ARG A 28 23.69 -10.64 11.00
CA ARG A 28 23.28 -11.99 11.39
C ARG A 28 22.33 -11.87 12.57
N ALA A 29 21.15 -12.49 12.49
CA ALA A 29 20.13 -12.44 13.53
C ALA A 29 19.61 -13.86 13.86
N PRO A 30 19.41 -14.21 15.15
CA PRO A 30 18.66 -15.39 15.53
C PRO A 30 17.18 -15.19 15.17
N VAL A 31 16.49 -16.24 14.74
CA VAL A 31 15.09 -16.15 14.28
C VAL A 31 14.17 -16.91 15.24
N ALA A 32 14.30 -18.24 15.29
CA ALA A 32 13.55 -19.11 16.20
C ALA A 32 14.31 -20.44 16.36
N ASP A 33 14.16 -21.12 17.50
CA ASP A 33 14.93 -22.32 17.87
C ASP A 33 16.46 -22.12 17.65
N ASP A 34 17.04 -22.94 16.79
CA ASP A 34 18.43 -22.91 16.32
C ASP A 34 18.59 -22.25 14.93
N PHE A 35 17.51 -21.69 14.36
CA PHE A 35 17.60 -20.97 13.09
C PHE A 35 18.17 -19.56 13.28
N SER A 36 19.09 -19.20 12.39
CA SER A 36 19.55 -17.81 12.22
C SER A 36 19.56 -17.43 10.75
N VAL A 37 19.39 -16.15 10.47
CA VAL A 37 19.49 -15.59 9.11
C VAL A 37 20.72 -14.69 9.03
N VAL A 38 21.51 -14.84 7.97
CA VAL A 38 22.54 -13.88 7.58
C VAL A 38 22.03 -13.12 6.36
N VAL A 39 22.01 -11.79 6.44
CA VAL A 39 21.72 -10.94 5.29
C VAL A 39 23.02 -10.42 4.71
N PHE A 40 23.11 -10.44 3.39
CA PHE A 40 24.22 -9.89 2.60
C PHE A 40 23.75 -8.70 1.78
N THR A 41 24.68 -7.85 1.37
CA THR A 41 24.42 -6.76 0.42
C THR A 41 25.45 -6.76 -0.72
N GLU A 42 24.98 -6.48 -1.93
CA GLU A 42 25.79 -6.30 -3.13
C GLU A 42 26.24 -4.82 -3.23
N ALA A 43 27.55 -4.57 -3.14
CA ALA A 43 28.10 -3.23 -3.00
C ALA A 43 27.82 -2.26 -4.17
N SER A 44 27.53 -2.79 -5.36
CA SER A 44 27.27 -2.01 -6.58
C SER A 44 25.79 -1.63 -6.79
N THR A 45 24.86 -2.35 -6.16
CA THR A 45 23.41 -2.23 -6.41
C THR A 45 22.58 -2.05 -5.14
N SER A 46 23.17 -2.25 -3.96
CA SER A 46 22.50 -2.39 -2.66
C SER A 46 21.45 -3.50 -2.59
N ARG A 47 21.45 -4.45 -3.56
CA ARG A 47 20.57 -5.62 -3.50
C ARG A 47 20.93 -6.48 -2.31
N GLN A 48 19.90 -7.04 -1.67
CA GLN A 48 20.06 -7.92 -0.52
C GLN A 48 19.80 -9.39 -0.91
N ALA A 49 20.43 -10.29 -0.16
CA ALA A 49 20.19 -11.72 -0.21
C ALA A 49 20.27 -12.28 1.22
N CYS A 50 19.59 -13.40 1.48
CA CYS A 50 19.59 -14.09 2.77
C CYS A 50 20.31 -15.43 2.65
N TRP A 51 20.95 -15.89 3.72
CA TRP A 51 21.22 -17.29 3.98
C TRP A 51 20.50 -17.71 5.26
N TRP A 52 19.71 -18.77 5.17
CA TRP A 52 19.07 -19.45 6.29
C TRP A 52 20.00 -20.53 6.81
N LEU A 53 20.32 -20.43 8.10
CA LEU A 53 21.22 -21.33 8.82
C LEU A 53 20.46 -22.15 9.85
N GLU A 54 20.83 -23.42 10.02
CA GLU A 54 20.43 -24.25 11.16
C GLU A 54 21.67 -24.49 12.04
N GLY A 55 21.67 -23.90 13.24
CA GLY A 55 22.86 -23.72 14.05
C GLY A 55 23.91 -22.88 13.32
N GLN A 56 24.95 -23.55 12.81
CA GLN A 56 26.01 -22.96 12.00
C GLN A 56 26.01 -23.41 10.54
N ASN A 57 25.13 -24.34 10.15
CA ASN A 57 25.15 -24.90 8.79
C ASN A 57 24.23 -24.10 7.88
N TYR A 58 24.74 -23.67 6.73
CA TYR A 58 23.92 -23.17 5.63
C TYR A 58 22.89 -24.23 5.20
N ARG A 59 21.65 -23.82 5.02
CA ARG A 59 20.55 -24.67 4.55
C ARG A 59 19.98 -24.19 3.20
N ALA A 60 19.67 -22.91 3.06
CA ALA A 60 19.16 -22.34 1.81
C ALA A 60 19.34 -20.83 1.72
N SER A 61 19.29 -20.27 0.51
CA SER A 61 19.24 -18.82 0.30
C SER A 61 17.82 -18.22 0.39
N HIS A 62 16.79 -19.06 0.46
CA HIS A 62 15.38 -18.65 0.60
C HIS A 62 14.61 -19.63 1.48
N VAL A 63 13.62 -19.16 2.26
CA VAL A 63 12.75 -20.03 3.09
C VAL A 63 12.06 -21.12 2.25
N LEU A 64 11.57 -20.77 1.05
CA LEU A 64 10.90 -21.71 0.14
C LEU A 64 11.83 -22.84 -0.35
N ALA A 65 13.14 -22.61 -0.39
CA ALA A 65 14.15 -23.56 -0.83
C ALA A 65 14.74 -24.44 0.31
N LEU A 66 14.30 -24.25 1.55
CA LEU A 66 14.63 -25.16 2.66
C LEU A 66 14.00 -26.54 2.47
N ASP A 67 14.67 -27.58 2.99
CA ASP A 67 14.09 -28.93 3.12
C ASP A 67 12.69 -28.87 3.76
N PRO A 68 11.69 -29.62 3.28
CA PRO A 68 10.30 -29.49 3.75
C PRO A 68 10.12 -29.66 5.27
N SER A 69 10.93 -30.49 5.91
CA SER A 69 10.94 -30.69 7.37
C SER A 69 11.47 -29.45 8.11
N LEU A 70 12.58 -28.88 7.65
CA LEU A 70 13.19 -27.66 8.20
C LEU A 70 12.29 -26.46 7.98
N ARG A 71 11.74 -26.31 6.76
CA ARG A 71 10.80 -25.25 6.41
C ARG A 71 9.55 -25.30 7.29
N LYS A 72 8.98 -26.49 7.51
CA LYS A 72 7.83 -26.66 8.40
C LYS A 72 8.18 -26.27 9.84
N ARG A 73 9.32 -26.73 10.36
CA ARG A 73 9.78 -26.41 11.73
C ARG A 73 9.95 -24.91 11.94
N LEU A 74 10.68 -24.25 11.03
CA LEU A 74 10.88 -22.80 11.05
C LEU A 74 9.54 -22.04 11.02
N LEU A 75 8.65 -22.38 10.08
CA LEU A 75 7.38 -21.65 9.94
C LEU A 75 6.43 -21.88 11.13
N THR A 76 6.32 -23.09 11.67
CA THR A 76 5.55 -23.35 12.89
C THR A 76 6.13 -22.62 14.11
N ALA A 77 7.46 -22.47 14.20
CA ALA A 77 8.07 -21.68 15.27
C ALA A 77 7.70 -20.18 15.19
N MET A 78 7.26 -19.69 14.03
CA MET A 78 6.74 -18.32 13.84
C MET A 78 5.23 -18.17 14.08
N ASP A 79 4.48 -19.26 14.33
CA ASP A 79 3.03 -19.22 14.62
C ASP A 79 2.67 -18.22 15.74
N PRO A 80 3.43 -18.08 16.85
CA PRO A 80 3.14 -17.11 17.90
C PRO A 80 3.21 -15.64 17.46
N VAL A 81 3.94 -15.33 16.39
CA VAL A 81 4.02 -13.99 15.78
C VAL A 81 2.90 -13.83 14.76
N PHE A 82 2.81 -14.71 13.76
CA PHE A 82 1.97 -14.49 12.60
C PHE A 82 0.49 -14.82 12.82
N TRP A 83 0.15 -15.81 13.67
CA TRP A 83 -1.24 -16.20 13.86
C TRP A 83 -2.12 -15.10 14.50
N PRO A 84 -1.68 -14.38 15.56
CA PRO A 84 -2.43 -13.25 16.10
C PRO A 84 -2.58 -12.09 15.11
N LEU A 85 -1.56 -11.85 14.28
CA LEU A 85 -1.60 -10.79 13.26
C LEU A 85 -2.58 -11.14 12.13
N ALA A 86 -2.51 -12.36 11.61
CA ALA A 86 -3.37 -12.83 10.53
C ALA A 86 -4.84 -12.94 10.94
N SER A 87 -5.12 -13.47 12.14
CA SER A 87 -6.50 -13.62 12.64
C SER A 87 -7.11 -12.34 13.21
N GLY A 88 -6.31 -11.44 13.79
CA GLY A 88 -6.82 -10.25 14.50
C GLY A 88 -6.45 -8.89 13.89
N VAL A 89 -5.21 -8.68 13.44
CA VAL A 89 -4.73 -7.35 12.99
C VAL A 89 -5.05 -7.09 11.51
N LEU A 90 -4.84 -8.09 10.65
CA LEU A 90 -5.30 -8.07 9.26
C LEU A 90 -6.83 -8.06 9.19
N GLY A 91 -7.48 -8.83 10.07
CA GLY A 91 -8.92 -8.86 10.26
C GLY A 91 -9.39 -7.98 11.43
N SER A 92 -10.36 -8.50 12.17
CA SER A 92 -10.92 -7.91 13.39
C SER A 92 -11.54 -9.05 14.22
N PRO A 93 -11.54 -8.98 15.57
CA PRO A 93 -11.08 -7.88 16.41
C PRO A 93 -9.56 -7.81 16.53
N LEU A 94 -9.03 -6.61 16.85
CA LEU A 94 -7.64 -6.46 17.26
C LEU A 94 -7.39 -7.28 18.54
N PRO A 95 -6.21 -7.91 18.69
CA PRO A 95 -5.84 -8.58 19.92
C PRO A 95 -5.69 -7.60 21.09
N ASP A 96 -6.12 -8.03 22.28
CA ASP A 96 -6.05 -7.23 23.52
C ASP A 96 -4.59 -6.96 23.95
N GLN A 97 -3.68 -7.88 23.66
CA GLN A 97 -2.26 -7.81 24.02
C GLN A 97 -1.39 -7.78 22.77
N THR A 98 -0.29 -7.02 22.83
CA THR A 98 0.75 -7.06 21.81
C THR A 98 1.49 -8.39 21.90
N GLY A 99 1.47 -9.18 20.83
CA GLY A 99 2.19 -10.45 20.75
C GLY A 99 3.70 -10.28 20.56
N PRO A 100 4.45 -11.39 20.42
CA PRO A 100 5.86 -11.37 20.02
C PRO A 100 6.04 -10.64 18.68
N SER A 101 7.19 -9.98 18.50
CA SER A 101 7.49 -9.16 17.33
C SER A 101 8.79 -9.59 16.65
N CYS A 102 8.94 -9.19 15.39
CA CYS A 102 10.12 -9.36 14.54
C CYS A 102 10.84 -8.02 14.27
N ASP A 103 10.64 -7.00 15.10
CA ASP A 103 11.27 -5.67 15.02
C ASP A 103 12.82 -5.73 14.86
N SER A 104 13.46 -6.65 15.58
CA SER A 104 14.91 -6.91 15.50
C SER A 104 15.37 -7.70 14.27
N LEU A 105 14.46 -8.28 13.48
CA LEU A 105 14.80 -9.05 12.29
C LEU A 105 14.92 -8.16 11.03
N PRO A 106 15.88 -8.46 10.13
CA PRO A 106 15.99 -7.79 8.85
C PRO A 106 14.73 -7.93 7.99
N GLU A 107 14.32 -6.84 7.32
CA GLU A 107 13.07 -6.78 6.54
C GLU A 107 12.93 -7.90 5.52
N ILE A 108 13.99 -8.16 4.74
CA ILE A 108 14.02 -9.22 3.73
C ILE A 108 13.74 -10.62 4.34
N ALA A 109 14.22 -10.89 5.56
CA ALA A 109 13.98 -12.16 6.23
C ALA A 109 12.52 -12.28 6.70
N VAL A 110 11.95 -11.21 7.27
CA VAL A 110 10.54 -11.23 7.70
C VAL A 110 9.58 -11.29 6.50
N ASN A 111 9.93 -10.65 5.38
CA ASN A 111 9.17 -10.75 4.12
C ASN A 111 9.12 -12.20 3.60
N GLU A 112 10.24 -12.92 3.60
CA GLU A 112 10.26 -14.34 3.21
C GLU A 112 9.48 -15.23 4.18
N LEU A 113 9.64 -15.02 5.49
CA LEU A 113 8.90 -15.76 6.52
C LEU A 113 7.39 -15.54 6.40
N ALA A 114 6.94 -14.28 6.36
CA ALA A 114 5.52 -13.93 6.29
C ALA A 114 4.86 -14.44 5.00
N GLY A 115 5.52 -14.31 3.85
CA GLY A 115 5.03 -14.85 2.58
C GLY A 115 4.91 -16.38 2.60
N SER A 116 5.98 -17.07 3.02
CA SER A 116 6.00 -18.54 3.09
C SER A 116 5.03 -19.10 4.14
N TRP A 117 4.80 -18.36 5.22
CA TRP A 117 3.84 -18.73 6.26
C TRP A 117 2.40 -18.59 5.77
N LEU A 118 2.05 -17.49 5.07
CA LEU A 118 0.72 -17.33 4.48
C LEU A 118 0.41 -18.42 3.45
N GLU A 119 1.39 -18.85 2.65
CA GLU A 119 1.21 -19.93 1.67
C GLU A 119 0.88 -21.27 2.35
N GLY A 120 1.49 -21.56 3.50
CA GLY A 120 1.36 -22.85 4.20
C GLY A 120 0.25 -22.95 5.25
N TYR A 121 -0.14 -21.83 5.89
CA TYR A 121 -0.94 -21.84 7.12
C TYR A 121 -2.18 -20.94 7.07
N ALA A 122 -2.24 -19.96 6.18
CA ALA A 122 -3.40 -19.08 6.03
C ALA A 122 -4.31 -19.52 4.88
N PRO A 123 -5.61 -19.15 4.90
CA PRO A 123 -6.49 -19.36 3.76
C PRO A 123 -5.96 -18.69 2.49
N HIS A 124 -5.89 -19.43 1.38
CA HIS A 124 -5.36 -18.92 0.11
C HIS A 124 -6.11 -17.69 -0.38
N THR A 125 -5.38 -16.59 -0.61
CA THR A 125 -5.94 -15.34 -1.13
C THR A 125 -6.23 -15.47 -2.63
N LEU A 126 -7.49 -15.28 -3.01
CA LEU A 126 -7.92 -15.20 -4.41
C LEU A 126 -7.46 -13.87 -5.02
N LEU A 127 -6.54 -13.93 -5.97
CA LEU A 127 -6.12 -12.79 -6.77
C LEU A 127 -7.00 -12.65 -8.03
N LEU A 128 -7.61 -11.49 -8.21
CA LEU A 128 -8.37 -11.09 -9.41
C LEU A 128 -7.71 -9.85 -10.06
N PRO A 129 -7.60 -9.77 -11.40
CA PRO A 129 -7.22 -8.54 -12.08
C PRO A 129 -8.27 -7.43 -11.88
N SER A 130 -7.84 -6.16 -11.89
CA SER A 130 -8.71 -5.00 -11.60
C SER A 130 -9.83 -4.83 -12.62
N GLY A 131 -9.65 -5.33 -13.84
CA GLY A 131 -10.67 -5.36 -14.89
C GLY A 131 -11.98 -6.05 -14.50
N HIS A 132 -11.99 -6.96 -13.52
CA HIS A 132 -13.25 -7.53 -13.00
C HIS A 132 -14.14 -6.46 -12.33
N ALA A 133 -13.56 -5.39 -11.77
CA ALA A 133 -14.29 -4.29 -11.17
C ALA A 133 -14.91 -3.33 -12.19
N ASP A 134 -14.46 -3.34 -13.45
CA ASP A 134 -14.99 -2.46 -14.50
C ASP A 134 -16.38 -2.88 -14.99
N SER A 135 -16.82 -4.09 -14.67
CA SER A 135 -18.21 -4.55 -14.90
C SER A 135 -19.24 -3.75 -14.09
N GLY A 136 -18.83 -3.14 -12.97
CA GLY A 136 -19.73 -2.51 -12.00
C GLY A 136 -20.64 -3.50 -11.26
N GLU A 137 -20.54 -4.81 -11.51
CA GLU A 137 -21.37 -5.82 -10.87
C GLU A 137 -21.04 -5.98 -9.37
N ALA A 138 -21.99 -6.52 -8.62
CA ALA A 138 -21.83 -6.76 -7.19
C ALA A 138 -21.06 -8.06 -6.95
N LEU A 139 -19.89 -7.96 -6.33
CA LEU A 139 -18.91 -9.03 -6.21
C LEU A 139 -19.21 -9.97 -5.01
N PRO A 140 -19.48 -11.28 -5.24
CA PRO A 140 -19.51 -12.26 -4.15
C PRO A 140 -18.11 -12.51 -3.60
N CYS A 141 -17.98 -12.55 -2.27
CA CYS A 141 -16.72 -12.78 -1.58
C CYS A 141 -16.63 -14.24 -1.07
N PRO A 142 -15.41 -14.81 -0.91
CA PRO A 142 -15.23 -16.18 -0.42
C PRO A 142 -15.91 -16.52 0.91
N ASN A 143 -16.07 -15.55 1.82
CA ASN A 143 -16.76 -15.72 3.10
C ASN A 143 -18.31 -15.63 3.00
N GLY A 144 -18.87 -15.57 1.80
CA GLY A 144 -20.31 -15.43 1.56
C GLY A 144 -20.86 -14.01 1.68
N ARG A 145 -20.07 -13.02 2.12
CA ARG A 145 -20.47 -11.60 2.03
C ARG A 145 -20.50 -11.15 0.56
N LYS A 146 -21.18 -10.03 0.30
CA LYS A 146 -21.32 -9.46 -1.04
C LYS A 146 -20.96 -7.98 -1.01
N ILE A 147 -20.02 -7.59 -1.86
CA ILE A 147 -19.67 -6.18 -2.07
C ILE A 147 -20.65 -5.61 -3.10
N GLY A 148 -21.16 -4.40 -2.84
CA GLY A 148 -22.21 -3.80 -3.66
C GLY A 148 -21.76 -3.46 -5.10
N ALA A 149 -22.74 -3.31 -5.99
CA ALA A 149 -22.47 -2.85 -7.36
C ALA A 149 -21.75 -1.49 -7.38
N ASN A 150 -20.80 -1.33 -8.30
CA ASN A 150 -19.91 -0.17 -8.47
C ASN A 150 -19.00 0.17 -7.27
N ARG A 151 -19.02 -0.62 -6.18
CA ARG A 151 -18.29 -0.29 -4.95
C ARG A 151 -16.78 -0.48 -5.07
N ILE A 152 -16.34 -1.61 -5.62
CA ILE A 152 -14.92 -1.81 -5.95
C ILE A 152 -14.49 -0.78 -6.99
N THR A 153 -15.28 -0.54 -8.04
CA THR A 153 -14.98 0.45 -9.09
C THR A 153 -14.70 1.83 -8.50
N ALA A 154 -15.50 2.28 -7.54
CA ALA A 154 -15.31 3.54 -6.82
C ALA A 154 -14.05 3.55 -5.93
N LEU A 155 -13.74 2.44 -5.24
CA LEU A 155 -12.52 2.30 -4.43
C LEU A 155 -11.25 2.31 -5.28
N LEU A 156 -11.25 1.59 -6.42
CA LEU A 156 -10.11 1.54 -7.34
C LEU A 156 -9.95 2.84 -8.16
N ALA A 157 -10.93 3.74 -8.10
CA ALA A 157 -10.83 5.10 -8.63
C ALA A 157 -10.35 6.12 -7.58
N ALA A 158 -10.12 5.71 -6.33
CA ALA A 158 -9.67 6.61 -5.26
C ALA A 158 -8.27 7.17 -5.57
N GLN A 159 -8.12 8.49 -5.45
CA GLN A 159 -6.85 9.19 -5.61
C GLN A 159 -6.28 9.57 -4.25
N ARG A 160 -4.96 9.41 -4.09
CA ARG A 160 -4.23 9.81 -2.87
C ARG A 160 -3.89 11.30 -2.95
N GLY A 161 -4.52 12.12 -2.12
CA GLY A 161 -4.17 13.54 -1.95
C GLY A 161 -3.17 13.77 -0.81
N ASN A 162 -2.82 15.04 -0.56
CA ASN A 162 -1.91 15.46 0.53
C ASN A 162 -2.58 15.50 1.92
N GLY A 163 -3.73 14.85 2.10
CA GLY A 163 -4.56 14.91 3.30
C GLY A 163 -5.00 13.53 3.78
N PRO A 164 -5.83 13.46 4.84
CA PRO A 164 -6.39 12.20 5.32
C PRO A 164 -7.12 11.46 4.19
N LEU A 165 -6.82 10.19 4.02
CA LEU A 165 -7.45 9.36 2.98
C LEU A 165 -8.85 8.92 3.45
N ILE A 166 -9.87 9.42 2.75
CA ILE A 166 -11.28 9.13 3.01
C ILE A 166 -11.86 8.41 1.79
N VAL A 167 -12.53 7.28 2.01
CA VAL A 167 -13.13 6.46 0.94
C VAL A 167 -14.56 6.02 1.29
N SER A 168 -15.34 5.63 0.27
CA SER A 168 -16.64 4.96 0.49
C SER A 168 -16.40 3.51 0.87
N SER A 169 -17.00 3.03 1.97
CA SER A 169 -17.04 1.60 2.31
C SER A 169 -17.50 0.75 1.12
N PRO A 170 -16.87 -0.42 0.86
CA PRO A 170 -17.36 -1.37 -0.13
C PRO A 170 -18.69 -2.04 0.27
N PHE A 171 -19.00 -2.08 1.56
CA PHE A 171 -20.12 -2.83 2.12
C PHE A 171 -21.37 -1.96 2.31
N THR A 172 -21.22 -0.79 2.95
CA THR A 172 -22.34 0.09 3.33
C THR A 172 -22.48 1.37 2.50
N ALA A 173 -21.44 1.74 1.74
CA ALA A 173 -21.24 3.06 1.13
C ALA A 173 -20.95 4.22 2.10
N LEU A 174 -20.81 3.98 3.41
CA LEU A 174 -20.50 5.03 4.37
C LEU A 174 -19.06 5.54 4.20
N PRO A 175 -18.80 6.83 4.48
CA PRO A 175 -17.45 7.38 4.46
C PRO A 175 -16.59 6.76 5.58
N LEU A 176 -15.40 6.30 5.21
CA LEU A 176 -14.40 5.75 6.12
C LEU A 176 -13.10 6.55 6.01
N LEU A 177 -12.53 6.89 7.16
CA LEU A 177 -11.18 7.44 7.30
C LEU A 177 -10.19 6.28 7.48
N ALA A 178 -9.03 6.34 6.84
CA ALA A 178 -7.96 5.36 7.08
C ALA A 178 -7.49 5.42 8.55
N GLN A 179 -7.41 4.27 9.22
CA GLN A 179 -6.95 4.19 10.61
C GLN A 179 -5.43 4.31 10.71
N ILE A 180 -4.72 3.69 9.76
CA ILE A 180 -3.27 3.73 9.65
C ILE A 180 -2.89 3.68 8.17
N THR A 181 -1.90 4.48 7.79
CA THR A 181 -1.24 4.45 6.49
C THR A 181 0.26 4.27 6.72
N PHE A 182 0.85 3.30 6.04
CA PHE A 182 2.27 2.95 6.17
C PHE A 182 2.91 2.63 4.81
N GLN A 183 4.22 2.42 4.81
CA GLN A 183 5.01 2.11 3.62
C GLN A 183 5.71 0.76 3.80
N THR A 184 5.72 -0.07 2.75
CA THR A 184 6.49 -1.32 2.68
C THR A 184 7.05 -1.48 1.25
N GLY A 185 8.38 -1.45 1.12
CA GLY A 185 9.03 -1.29 -0.20
C GLY A 185 8.54 -0.03 -0.93
N SER A 186 8.01 -0.19 -2.14
CA SER A 186 7.37 0.88 -2.92
C SER A 186 5.85 1.00 -2.72
N LEU A 187 5.28 0.24 -1.77
CA LEU A 187 3.83 0.15 -1.55
C LEU A 187 3.38 1.03 -0.39
N SER A 188 2.49 1.97 -0.69
CA SER A 188 1.75 2.73 0.31
C SER A 188 0.44 2.04 0.64
N VAL A 189 0.34 1.51 1.85
CA VAL A 189 -0.80 0.71 2.33
C VAL A 189 -1.63 1.54 3.30
N SER A 190 -2.95 1.57 3.12
CA SER A 190 -3.90 2.19 4.06
C SER A 190 -4.94 1.19 4.54
N ARG A 191 -5.10 1.06 5.86
CA ARG A 191 -6.10 0.20 6.53
C ARG A 191 -7.40 0.98 6.78
N PHE A 192 -8.52 0.33 6.51
CA PHE A 192 -9.86 0.79 6.86
C PHE A 192 -10.60 -0.28 7.66
N GLN A 193 -11.48 0.15 8.55
CA GLN A 193 -12.36 -0.73 9.31
C GLN A 193 -13.78 -0.20 9.34
N GLU A 194 -14.73 -1.12 9.20
CA GLU A 194 -16.16 -0.87 9.40
C GLU A 194 -16.73 -2.03 10.22
N ALA A 195 -17.13 -1.73 11.47
CA ALA A 195 -17.53 -2.74 12.45
C ALA A 195 -16.48 -3.87 12.57
N ASP A 196 -16.83 -5.08 12.13
CA ASP A 196 -16.01 -6.28 12.13
C ASP A 196 -15.23 -6.52 10.82
N MET A 197 -15.42 -5.68 9.80
CA MET A 197 -14.79 -5.82 8.49
C MET A 197 -13.58 -4.90 8.39
N VAL A 198 -12.46 -5.44 7.88
CA VAL A 198 -11.22 -4.70 7.64
C VAL A 198 -10.76 -4.93 6.23
N PHE A 199 -10.37 -3.85 5.53
CA PHE A 199 -9.83 -3.91 4.18
C PHE A 199 -8.71 -2.89 3.99
N TYR A 200 -7.96 -3.08 2.92
CA TYR A 200 -6.79 -2.28 2.58
C TYR A 200 -6.90 -1.74 1.17
N LEU A 201 -6.41 -0.50 0.98
CA LEU A 201 -6.06 0.03 -0.33
C LEU A 201 -4.55 0.24 -0.40
N ILE A 202 -3.96 -0.16 -1.52
CA ILE A 202 -2.50 -0.19 -1.71
C ILE A 202 -2.13 0.51 -3.02
N TRP A 203 -1.36 1.60 -2.94
CA TRP A 203 -0.77 2.25 -4.12
C TRP A 203 0.68 1.83 -4.29
N ASN A 204 1.10 1.46 -5.50
CA ASN A 204 2.52 1.28 -5.80
C ASN A 204 3.11 2.60 -6.31
N ASP A 205 3.92 3.24 -5.47
CA ASP A 205 4.53 4.54 -5.75
C ASP A 205 5.63 4.44 -6.83
N ALA A 206 6.08 3.23 -7.19
CA ALA A 206 6.91 3.00 -8.38
C ALA A 206 6.12 2.99 -9.70
N PHE A 207 4.80 2.76 -9.65
CA PHE A 207 3.91 2.73 -10.81
C PHE A 207 2.66 3.60 -10.58
N PRO A 208 2.80 4.93 -10.41
CA PRO A 208 1.72 5.83 -9.99
C PRO A 208 0.55 5.97 -11.00
N ALA A 209 0.68 5.39 -12.20
CA ALA A 209 -0.39 5.31 -13.19
C ALA A 209 -1.29 4.07 -13.02
N LEU A 210 -0.90 3.09 -12.21
CA LEU A 210 -1.75 1.95 -11.87
C LEU A 210 -2.84 2.39 -10.87
N ARG A 211 -4.01 1.73 -10.98
CA ARG A 211 -5.04 1.80 -9.94
C ARG A 211 -4.50 1.19 -8.65
N PRO A 212 -4.93 1.64 -7.46
CA PRO A 212 -4.60 0.95 -6.22
C PRO A 212 -5.10 -0.50 -6.24
N SER A 213 -4.44 -1.37 -5.50
CA SER A 213 -4.93 -2.72 -5.21
C SER A 213 -5.91 -2.66 -4.03
N PHE A 214 -6.91 -3.54 -4.01
CA PHE A 214 -7.84 -3.72 -2.90
C PHE A 214 -7.62 -5.10 -2.27
N TYR A 215 -7.40 -5.16 -0.95
CA TYR A 215 -7.20 -6.42 -0.22
C TYR A 215 -8.19 -6.53 0.95
N TYR A 216 -8.92 -7.65 1.02
CA TYR A 216 -9.90 -7.97 2.06
C TYR A 216 -9.53 -9.33 2.71
N PRO A 217 -8.90 -9.34 3.90
CA PRO A 217 -8.32 -10.56 4.48
C PRO A 217 -9.36 -11.57 5.00
N ASP A 218 -10.47 -11.10 5.59
CA ASP A 218 -11.54 -11.95 6.14
C ASP A 218 -12.33 -12.72 5.06
N ALA A 219 -12.26 -12.26 3.80
CA ALA A 219 -12.76 -13.02 2.65
C ALA A 219 -11.65 -13.18 1.61
N PRO A 220 -10.55 -13.89 1.92
CA PRO A 220 -9.21 -13.78 1.31
C PRO A 220 -9.21 -13.38 -0.16
N LEU A 221 -9.28 -12.07 -0.42
CA LEU A 221 -9.53 -11.51 -1.75
C LEU A 221 -8.61 -10.34 -1.99
N LEU A 222 -7.87 -10.40 -3.09
CA LEU A 222 -7.02 -9.35 -3.58
C LEU A 222 -7.45 -9.00 -5.01
N ILE A 223 -7.70 -7.72 -5.26
CA ILE A 223 -7.96 -7.19 -6.61
C ILE A 223 -6.77 -6.30 -6.96
N SER A 224 -5.99 -6.69 -7.96
CA SER A 224 -4.71 -6.03 -8.28
C SER A 224 -4.29 -6.30 -9.72
N ASP A 225 -3.78 -5.25 -10.39
CA ASP A 225 -2.99 -5.36 -11.63
C ASP A 225 -1.49 -5.13 -11.37
N ASP A 226 -1.08 -5.03 -10.10
CA ASP A 226 0.33 -4.83 -9.74
C ASP A 226 1.16 -6.08 -10.08
N PRO A 227 2.33 -5.97 -10.74
CA PRO A 227 3.17 -7.12 -11.08
C PRO A 227 3.62 -7.95 -9.87
N GLY A 228 3.74 -7.32 -8.70
CA GLY A 228 4.04 -7.95 -7.42
C GLY A 228 2.80 -8.23 -6.56
N GLY A 229 1.58 -8.10 -7.11
CA GLY A 229 0.32 -8.14 -6.37
C GLY A 229 0.19 -9.34 -5.42
N ALA A 230 0.56 -10.54 -5.86
CA ALA A 230 0.52 -11.76 -5.04
C ALA A 230 1.35 -11.68 -3.74
N MET A 231 2.32 -10.77 -3.64
CA MET A 231 3.15 -10.56 -2.45
C MET A 231 2.54 -9.56 -1.45
N ILE A 232 1.53 -8.78 -1.85
CA ILE A 232 0.91 -7.74 -1.01
C ILE A 232 0.48 -8.27 0.38
N PRO A 233 -0.22 -9.43 0.50
CA PRO A 233 -0.60 -9.96 1.82
C PRO A 233 0.61 -10.25 2.73
N GLY A 234 1.68 -10.81 2.17
CA GLY A 234 2.92 -11.12 2.90
C GLY A 234 3.69 -9.87 3.34
N LEU A 235 3.74 -8.85 2.48
CA LEU A 235 4.37 -7.57 2.81
C LEU A 235 3.60 -6.81 3.90
N ILE A 236 2.27 -6.85 3.88
CA ILE A 236 1.42 -6.27 4.93
C ILE A 236 1.61 -7.02 6.26
N LEU A 237 1.60 -8.36 6.25
CA LEU A 237 1.83 -9.17 7.45
C LEU A 237 3.24 -8.93 8.03
N SER A 238 4.27 -8.90 7.17
CA SER A 238 5.65 -8.60 7.55
C SER A 238 5.79 -7.21 8.18
N TRP A 239 5.11 -6.20 7.62
CA TRP A 239 5.10 -4.86 8.21
C TRP A 239 4.55 -4.88 9.63
N TYR A 240 3.38 -5.49 9.88
CA TYR A 240 2.81 -5.58 11.22
C TYR A 240 3.69 -6.38 12.20
N ALA A 241 4.35 -7.44 11.73
CA ALA A 241 5.27 -8.21 12.56
C ALA A 241 6.48 -7.39 13.04
N ARG A 242 6.92 -6.38 12.28
CA ARG A 242 8.09 -5.54 12.61
C ARG A 242 7.77 -4.23 13.34
N HIS A 243 6.50 -3.85 13.42
CA HIS A 243 6.05 -2.54 13.94
C HIS A 243 5.05 -2.73 15.08
N PRO A 244 5.45 -3.24 16.27
CA PRO A 244 4.53 -3.58 17.37
C PRO A 244 3.66 -2.43 17.88
N GLU A 245 4.04 -1.17 17.60
CA GLU A 245 3.24 0.03 17.88
C GLU A 245 1.94 0.13 17.07
N HIS A 246 1.79 -0.64 15.98
CA HIS A 246 0.59 -0.65 15.15
C HIS A 246 -0.70 -0.85 15.96
N ALA A 247 -0.65 -1.66 17.02
CA ALA A 247 -1.81 -1.97 17.85
C ALA A 247 -2.29 -0.75 18.64
N ALA A 248 -1.38 0.14 19.07
CA ALA A 248 -1.75 1.43 19.66
C ALA A 248 -2.33 2.36 18.58
N LEU A 249 -1.62 2.51 17.45
CA LEU A 249 -2.04 3.38 16.34
C LEU A 249 -3.46 3.08 15.84
N ILE A 250 -3.83 1.81 15.68
CA ILE A 250 -5.18 1.43 15.22
C ILE A 250 -6.25 1.63 16.31
N ARG A 251 -5.93 1.39 17.59
CA ARG A 251 -6.88 1.62 18.71
C ARG A 251 -7.13 3.11 18.96
N GLU A 252 -6.11 3.94 18.79
CA GLU A 252 -6.16 5.39 18.97
C GLU A 252 -6.67 6.12 17.71
N ALA A 253 -6.82 5.41 16.58
CA ALA A 253 -7.30 5.97 15.34
C ALA A 253 -8.68 6.61 15.50
N ARG A 254 -8.74 7.92 15.24
CA ARG A 254 -9.99 8.70 15.21
C ARG A 254 -10.96 8.08 14.19
N PRO A 255 -12.23 7.83 14.55
CA PRO A 255 -13.26 7.48 13.56
C PRO A 255 -13.57 8.68 12.66
N PHE A 256 -14.08 8.41 11.46
CA PHE A 256 -14.57 9.44 10.53
C PHE A 256 -15.59 10.38 11.19
N ARG A 257 -15.51 11.69 10.93
CA ARG A 257 -16.48 12.71 11.39
C ARG A 257 -16.91 13.65 10.27
N ALA A 258 -18.04 14.33 10.46
CA ALA A 258 -18.57 15.28 9.46
C ALA A 258 -17.62 16.45 9.14
N GLU A 259 -16.76 16.84 10.09
CA GLU A 259 -15.71 17.84 9.85
C GLU A 259 -14.70 17.40 8.78
N ASP A 260 -14.47 16.09 8.61
CA ASP A 260 -13.53 15.54 7.61
C ASP A 260 -14.04 15.70 6.17
N PHE A 261 -15.35 15.92 5.99
CA PHE A 261 -15.95 16.37 4.72
C PHE A 261 -15.89 17.90 4.52
N GLY A 262 -15.30 18.66 5.44
CA GLY A 262 -15.27 20.13 5.40
C GLY A 262 -16.59 20.80 5.79
N VAL A 263 -17.61 20.06 6.21
CA VAL A 263 -18.96 20.59 6.53
C VAL A 263 -18.90 21.61 7.68
N GLY A 264 -17.94 21.48 8.59
CA GLY A 264 -17.70 22.45 9.67
C GLY A 264 -17.36 23.86 9.18
N GLN A 265 -16.74 24.00 7.99
CA GLN A 265 -16.45 25.32 7.39
C GLN A 265 -17.68 25.90 6.67
N ALA A 266 -18.54 25.05 6.09
CA ALA A 266 -19.76 25.50 5.41
C ALA A 266 -20.77 26.16 6.37
N SER A 267 -20.87 25.67 7.62
CA SER A 267 -21.72 26.28 8.65
C SER A 267 -21.24 27.66 9.14
N GLY A 268 -20.00 28.06 8.82
CA GLY A 268 -19.50 29.42 9.05
C GLY A 268 -20.07 30.46 8.08
N LEU A 269 -20.59 30.03 6.92
CA LEU A 269 -21.22 30.87 5.92
C LEU A 269 -22.71 31.12 6.22
N ARG A 270 -23.05 31.51 7.45
CA ARG A 270 -24.29 32.26 7.67
C ARG A 270 -24.08 33.65 7.08
N PRO A 271 -24.91 34.11 6.12
CA PRO A 271 -24.93 35.52 5.75
C PRO A 271 -25.18 36.32 7.02
N LYS A 272 -24.26 37.25 7.35
CA LYS A 272 -24.54 38.23 8.40
C LYS A 272 -25.82 38.95 7.96
N PRO A 273 -26.91 38.98 8.76
CA PRO A 273 -28.06 39.79 8.39
C PRO A 273 -27.55 41.22 8.18
N ALA A 274 -27.95 41.84 7.08
CA ALA A 274 -27.49 43.19 6.76
C ALA A 274 -27.95 44.13 7.89
N ASP A 275 -26.99 44.76 8.57
CA ASP A 275 -27.29 45.83 9.52
C ASP A 275 -27.90 46.99 8.73
N GLU A 276 -29.22 47.12 8.77
CA GLU A 276 -30.04 48.16 8.10
C GLU A 276 -29.68 49.62 8.50
N ASN A 277 -28.68 49.81 9.36
CA ASN A 277 -28.17 51.09 9.84
C ASN A 277 -26.72 51.40 9.41
N SER A 278 -26.18 50.74 8.39
CA SER A 278 -24.91 51.15 7.78
C SER A 278 -25.14 52.39 6.88
N PRO A 279 -24.54 53.56 7.16
CA PRO A 279 -24.75 54.76 6.34
C PRO A 279 -24.16 54.57 4.93
N PRO A 280 -24.77 55.18 3.89
CA PRO A 280 -24.32 54.99 2.51
C PRO A 280 -22.91 55.56 2.29
N PRO A 281 -22.08 54.92 1.45
CA PRO A 281 -20.75 55.43 1.12
C PRO A 281 -20.87 56.75 0.34
N PRO A 282 -19.91 57.70 0.53
CA PRO A 282 -19.95 58.99 -0.16
C PRO A 282 -19.79 58.81 -1.68
N ALA A 283 -20.57 59.58 -2.44
CA ALA A 283 -20.54 59.54 -3.91
C ALA A 283 -19.19 59.99 -4.47
N ALA A 284 -18.65 59.22 -5.42
CA ALA A 284 -17.44 59.59 -6.15
C ALA A 284 -17.69 60.77 -7.10
N PRO A 285 -16.77 61.74 -7.21
CA PRO A 285 -16.92 62.87 -8.13
C PRO A 285 -16.77 62.44 -9.59
N ALA A 286 -17.53 63.07 -10.48
CA ALA A 286 -17.53 62.78 -11.91
C ALA A 286 -16.26 63.27 -12.64
N PRO A 287 -15.73 62.50 -13.61
CA PRO A 287 -14.66 62.96 -14.49
C PRO A 287 -15.21 63.81 -15.66
N SER A 288 -14.57 64.96 -15.91
CA SER A 288 -14.75 65.81 -17.10
C SER A 288 -13.49 65.71 -18.00
N PRO A 289 -13.44 66.27 -19.24
CA PRO A 289 -13.50 65.42 -20.43
C PRO A 289 -12.18 65.30 -21.22
N LEU A 290 -12.17 64.40 -22.20
CA LEU A 290 -11.08 64.16 -23.17
C LEU A 290 -10.85 65.31 -24.16
N PRO A 291 -9.64 65.39 -24.74
CA PRO A 291 -9.39 65.66 -26.16
C PRO A 291 -8.95 64.36 -26.87
N VAL A 292 -9.67 63.81 -27.87
CA VAL A 292 -9.68 64.21 -29.31
C VAL A 292 -8.31 63.92 -29.97
N GLU A 293 -8.11 62.72 -30.55
CA GLU A 293 -8.12 62.39 -32.01
C GLU A 293 -6.78 62.72 -32.73
N GLN A 294 -6.25 62.02 -33.75
CA GLN A 294 -6.81 61.25 -34.89
C GLN A 294 -5.76 60.21 -35.48
N PRO A 295 -5.93 59.48 -36.62
CA PRO A 295 -5.74 58.00 -36.63
C PRO A 295 -5.03 57.36 -37.88
N ALA A 296 -5.22 56.03 -38.03
CA ALA A 296 -5.01 55.17 -39.22
C ALA A 296 -3.55 54.79 -39.57
N SER A 297 -3.23 53.64 -40.20
CA SER A 297 -4.01 52.50 -40.74
C SER A 297 -3.08 51.25 -40.78
N ALA A 298 -3.45 50.00 -41.10
CA ALA A 298 -4.67 49.39 -41.67
C ALA A 298 -4.85 47.92 -41.17
N ALA A 299 -5.67 47.10 -41.83
CA ALA A 299 -5.86 45.66 -41.56
C ALA A 299 -6.04 44.84 -42.89
N PRO A 300 -6.62 43.61 -42.91
CA PRO A 300 -5.91 42.33 -43.13
C PRO A 300 -6.28 41.65 -44.49
N PRO A 301 -6.22 40.30 -44.64
CA PRO A 301 -7.44 39.51 -44.35
C PRO A 301 -7.23 38.07 -43.80
N GLN A 302 -8.34 37.33 -43.70
CA GLN A 302 -8.62 36.12 -42.89
C GLN A 302 -8.42 34.78 -43.61
N ALA A 303 -8.41 33.66 -42.84
CA ALA A 303 -9.18 32.39 -43.02
C ALA A 303 -8.48 31.22 -42.28
N SER A 304 -9.11 30.11 -41.85
CA SER A 304 -10.51 29.76 -41.53
C SER A 304 -10.51 28.41 -40.77
N ARG A 305 -11.53 28.14 -39.93
CA ARG A 305 -11.67 26.86 -39.18
C ARG A 305 -11.98 25.67 -40.11
N GLN A 306 -11.36 24.50 -39.87
CA GLN A 306 -12.01 23.17 -39.88
C GLN A 306 -11.02 22.06 -39.51
N GLY A 307 -11.45 21.08 -38.71
CA GLY A 307 -10.59 19.98 -38.24
C GLY A 307 -11.38 18.89 -37.52
N LEU A 308 -12.13 18.08 -38.27
CA LEU A 308 -12.87 16.94 -37.72
C LEU A 308 -12.98 15.85 -38.80
N LYS A 309 -12.68 14.59 -38.42
CA LYS A 309 -12.79 13.35 -39.22
C LYS A 309 -11.72 13.14 -40.33
N SER A 310 -10.60 12.50 -39.99
CA SER A 310 -9.83 11.65 -40.93
C SER A 310 -8.84 10.73 -40.19
N ARG A 311 -8.54 9.56 -40.78
CA ARG A 311 -7.48 8.59 -40.41
C ARG A 311 -7.67 7.70 -39.17
N LEU A 312 -8.78 6.96 -39.17
CA LEU A 312 -8.69 5.51 -38.90
C LEU A 312 -8.18 4.80 -40.17
N LYS A 313 -7.51 3.65 -40.01
CA LYS A 313 -6.88 2.79 -41.05
C LYS A 313 -5.53 3.26 -41.62
N SER A 314 -4.44 2.79 -41.04
CA SER A 314 -3.36 2.06 -41.74
C SER A 314 -2.31 1.59 -40.72
N LEU A 315 -2.01 0.28 -40.74
CA LEU A 315 -0.82 -0.44 -40.20
C LEU A 315 -1.18 -1.82 -39.61
N PHE A 316 -1.88 -2.62 -40.40
CA PHE A 316 -1.65 -4.08 -40.42
C PHE A 316 -0.97 -4.40 -41.74
N GLY A 317 0.25 -4.94 -41.70
CA GLY A 317 0.93 -5.39 -42.92
C GLY A 317 2.46 -5.49 -42.82
N ARG A 318 2.94 -6.73 -42.62
CA ARG A 318 4.33 -7.23 -42.83
C ARG A 318 5.37 -6.63 -41.87
N LEU A 319 6.03 -7.41 -41.01
CA LEU A 319 6.64 -8.73 -41.24
C LEU A 319 6.32 -9.72 -40.11
#